data_AF-A0A1E7LQK7-F1
#
_entry.id   AF-A0A1E7LQK7-F1
#
_cell.length_a   1.000
_cell.length_b   1.000
_cell.length_c   1.000
_cell.angle_alpha   90.00
_cell.angle_beta   90.00
_cell.angle_gamma   90.00
#
_symmetry.space_group_name_H-M   'P 1'
#
loop_
_entity.id
_entity.type
_entity.pdbx_description
1 polymer ?
#
loop_
_entity_poly.entity_id
_entity_poly.type
_entity_poly.pdbx_seq_one_letter_code
_entity_poly.pdbx_strand_id
1 'polypeptide(L)'
;MGTLTNGRTTKPFENPNAPGLDWRKSSRSELEPILPDCVVLAEAPDAKDHPSPNVPDGTRMIALTDDKDPEAPVLLFTRAEITKFFEGVIDGEFDEFRATDEELRAASEAAEEVVAA
;
A
#
# COMPACT_ATOMS: atom_id res chain seq x y z
N MET A 1 11.53 6.84 13.38
CA MET A 1 11.34 5.41 13.10
C MET A 1 9.92 5.26 12.61
N GLY A 2 9.74 4.76 11.40
CA GLY A 2 8.45 4.56 10.76
C GLY A 2 7.65 3.43 11.40
N THR A 3 6.41 3.30 10.94
CA THR A 3 5.47 2.30 11.45
C THR A 3 4.67 1.67 10.32
N LEU A 4 4.05 0.52 10.61
CA LEU A 4 3.06 -0.10 9.73
C LEU A 4 1.83 -0.46 10.56
N THR A 5 0.66 0.04 10.13
CA THR A 5 -0.63 -0.23 10.77
C THR A 5 -1.67 -0.78 9.79
N ASN A 6 -2.60 -1.59 10.28
CA ASN A 6 -3.85 -1.94 9.56
C ASN A 6 -5.09 -1.33 10.22
N GLY A 7 -4.89 -0.38 11.15
CA GLY A 7 -5.93 0.24 11.97
C GLY A 7 -6.34 -0.56 13.21
N ARG A 8 -5.87 -1.81 13.36
CA ARG A 8 -6.07 -2.65 14.56
C ARG A 8 -4.76 -2.83 15.34
N THR A 9 -3.69 -3.15 14.62
CA THR A 9 -2.34 -3.38 15.18
C THR A 9 -1.35 -2.46 14.46
N THR A 10 -0.36 -1.97 15.20
CA THR A 10 0.76 -1.18 14.67
C THR A 10 2.06 -1.81 15.11
N LYS A 11 3.01 -1.99 14.18
CA LYS A 11 4.36 -2.48 14.46
C LYS A 11 5.42 -1.51 13.93
N PRO A 12 6.64 -1.53 14.50
CA PRO A 12 7.79 -0.86 13.88
C PRO A 12 8.00 -1.41 12.47
N PHE A 13 8.20 -0.51 11.51
CA PHE A 13 8.46 -0.87 10.12
C PHE A 13 9.22 0.27 9.45
N GLU A 14 10.23 -0.07 8.66
CA GLU A 14 11.02 0.88 7.91
C GLU A 14 11.11 0.42 6.47
N ASN A 15 10.88 1.35 5.55
CA ASN A 15 11.18 1.14 4.14
C ASN A 15 12.46 1.93 3.82
N PRO A 16 13.55 1.28 3.35
CA PRO A 16 14.82 1.95 3.10
C PRO A 16 14.74 3.01 2.00
N ASN A 17 13.78 2.88 1.07
CA ASN A 17 13.55 3.84 -0.01
C ASN A 17 12.69 5.04 0.40
N ALA A 18 12.03 4.99 1.57
CA ALA A 18 11.31 6.11 2.16
C ALA A 18 11.31 6.01 3.70
N PRO A 19 12.45 6.34 4.33
CA PRO A 19 12.66 6.11 5.74
C PRO A 19 11.78 7.02 6.62
N GLY A 20 11.33 6.48 7.74
CA GLY A 20 10.61 7.23 8.78
C GLY A 20 9.14 7.51 8.49
N LEU A 21 8.56 6.96 7.42
CA LEU A 21 7.14 7.14 7.12
C LEU A 21 6.24 6.22 7.97
N ASP A 22 5.02 6.69 8.24
CA ASP A 22 3.96 5.92 8.88
C ASP A 22 3.06 5.28 7.81
N TRP A 23 3.28 3.99 7.58
CA TRP A 23 2.61 3.19 6.57
C TRP A 23 1.30 2.59 7.06
N ARG A 24 0.36 2.44 6.14
CA ARG A 24 -0.94 1.83 6.38
C ARG A 24 -1.30 0.84 5.29
N LYS A 25 -1.68 -0.38 5.67
CA LYS A 25 -2.39 -1.33 4.79
C LYS A 25 -3.90 -1.24 4.99
N SER A 26 -4.63 -1.79 4.02
CA SER A 26 -6.08 -1.98 4.13
C SER A 26 -6.42 -2.80 5.38
N SER A 27 -7.54 -2.48 6.04
CA SER A 27 -8.04 -3.29 7.16
C SER A 27 -8.50 -4.69 6.73
N ARG A 28 -8.74 -4.89 5.42
CA ARG A 28 -9.04 -6.18 4.79
C ARG A 28 -7.79 -7.04 4.56
N SER A 29 -6.60 -6.44 4.61
CA SER A 29 -5.33 -7.15 4.58
C SER A 29 -4.99 -7.51 6.04
N GLU A 30 -5.39 -8.70 6.47
CA GLU A 30 -5.11 -9.20 7.83
C GLU A 30 -3.60 -9.18 8.09
N LEU A 31 -3.17 -8.74 9.27
CA LEU A 31 -1.73 -8.65 9.58
C LEU A 31 -1.11 -10.02 9.92
N GLU A 32 -1.93 -11.06 10.13
CA GLU A 32 -1.54 -12.43 10.46
C GLU A 32 -2.83 -13.28 10.50
N PRO A 33 -2.79 -14.59 10.15
CA PRO A 33 -1.71 -15.30 9.47
C PRO A 33 -1.82 -15.28 7.94
N ILE A 34 -2.92 -14.78 7.38
CA ILE A 34 -3.31 -15.19 6.02
C ILE A 34 -2.77 -14.29 4.91
N LEU A 35 -2.38 -13.03 5.16
CA LEU A 35 -1.70 -12.20 4.15
C LEU A 35 -0.82 -11.11 4.81
N PRO A 36 0.37 -11.43 5.36
CA PRO A 36 1.25 -10.44 5.99
C PRO A 36 1.70 -9.32 5.04
N ASP A 37 1.48 -9.51 3.74
CA ASP A 37 2.19 -8.94 2.62
C ASP A 37 1.19 -8.34 1.61
N CYS A 38 1.10 -7.01 1.54
CA CYS A 38 0.11 -6.29 0.73
C CYS A 38 0.57 -4.88 0.35
N VAL A 39 -0.25 -4.22 -0.48
CA VAL A 39 -0.05 -2.81 -0.85
C VAL A 39 -0.22 -1.93 0.40
N VAL A 40 0.75 -1.06 0.63
CA VAL A 40 0.74 -0.09 1.74
C VAL A 40 0.83 1.33 1.19
N LEU A 41 0.23 2.27 1.93
CA LEU A 41 0.27 3.70 1.62
C LEU A 41 0.74 4.50 2.83
N ALA A 42 1.47 5.59 2.60
CA ALA A 42 1.86 6.55 3.63
C ALA A 42 1.69 8.00 3.14
N GLU A 43 1.46 8.93 4.05
CA GLU A 43 1.71 10.34 3.72
C GLU A 43 3.21 10.53 3.52
N ALA A 44 3.58 11.10 2.37
CA ALA A 44 4.98 11.38 2.03
C ALA A 44 5.26 12.89 2.20
N PRO A 45 6.55 13.29 2.26
CA PRO A 45 6.90 14.71 2.19
C PRO A 45 6.28 15.36 0.95
N ASP A 46 5.92 16.64 1.09
CA ASP A 46 5.40 17.41 -0.04
C ASP A 46 6.41 17.44 -1.20
N ALA A 47 5.89 17.51 -2.42
CA ALA A 47 6.69 17.55 -3.63
C ALA A 47 7.72 18.68 -3.56
N LYS A 48 8.93 18.37 -4.02
CA LYS A 48 10.02 19.33 -4.18
C LYS A 48 10.82 18.94 -5.42
N ASP A 49 11.07 19.92 -6.30
CA ASP A 49 11.84 19.73 -7.53
C ASP A 49 11.27 18.59 -8.40
N HIS A 50 9.94 18.44 -8.43
CA HIS A 50 9.28 17.32 -9.10
C HIS A 50 9.45 17.40 -10.63
N PRO A 51 9.72 16.28 -11.33
CA PRO A 51 10.02 16.30 -12.77
C PRO A 51 8.84 16.70 -13.66
N SER A 52 7.61 16.51 -13.19
CA SER A 52 6.40 16.95 -13.90
C SER A 52 6.08 18.41 -13.54
N PRO A 53 5.94 19.32 -14.53
CA PRO A 53 5.58 20.72 -14.27
C PRO A 53 4.15 20.91 -13.74
N ASN A 54 3.33 19.85 -13.76
CA ASN A 54 1.96 19.88 -13.24
C ASN A 54 1.88 19.55 -11.74
N VAL A 55 3.02 19.25 -11.11
CA VAL A 55 3.14 18.99 -9.67
C VAL A 55 4.02 20.08 -9.07
N PRO A 56 3.45 21.22 -8.68
CA PRO A 56 4.23 22.30 -8.08
C PRO A 56 4.81 21.88 -6.73
N ASP A 57 5.89 22.53 -6.33
CA ASP A 57 6.46 22.37 -4.99
C ASP A 57 5.41 22.66 -3.91
N GLY A 58 5.46 21.89 -2.82
CA GLY A 58 4.45 21.93 -1.75
C GLY A 58 3.20 21.13 -2.05
N THR A 59 3.11 20.43 -3.19
CA THR A 59 2.00 19.50 -3.46
C THR A 59 2.07 18.32 -2.49
N ARG A 60 0.95 18.04 -1.79
CA ARG A 60 0.87 16.89 -0.89
C ARG A 60 0.98 15.56 -1.63
N MET A 61 1.89 14.72 -1.16
CA MET A 61 2.21 13.44 -1.77
C MET A 61 1.76 12.25 -0.91
N ILE A 62 1.53 11.14 -1.58
CA ILE A 62 1.25 9.83 -1.00
C ILE A 62 2.28 8.86 -1.56
N ALA A 63 2.96 8.14 -0.67
CA ALA A 63 3.81 7.03 -1.02
C ALA A 63 2.99 5.75 -1.11
N LEU A 64 3.31 4.91 -2.08
CA LEU A 64 2.77 3.56 -2.25
C LEU A 64 3.93 2.59 -2.53
N THR A 65 3.92 1.44 -1.86
CA THR A 65 4.88 0.36 -2.10
C THR A 65 4.21 -0.98 -1.77
N ASP A 66 4.80 -2.06 -2.26
CA ASP A 66 4.49 -3.42 -1.85
C ASP A 66 5.38 -3.79 -0.64
N ASP A 67 4.82 -4.28 0.47
CA ASP A 67 5.61 -4.56 1.68
C ASP A 67 6.21 -5.98 1.73
N LYS A 68 5.95 -6.82 0.72
CA LYS A 68 6.58 -8.17 0.59
C LYS A 68 8.05 -8.11 0.19
N ASP A 69 8.45 -7.03 -0.49
CA ASP A 69 9.80 -6.84 -1.00
C ASP A 69 10.43 -5.61 -0.33
N PRO A 70 11.44 -5.80 0.55
CA PRO A 70 12.15 -4.70 1.19
C PRO A 70 12.86 -3.76 0.20
N GLU A 71 13.15 -4.21 -1.03
CA GLU A 71 13.76 -3.41 -2.09
C GLU A 71 12.71 -2.79 -3.04
N ALA A 72 11.42 -3.02 -2.79
CA ALA A 72 10.35 -2.49 -3.64
C ALA A 72 10.47 -0.97 -3.83
N PRO A 73 10.22 -0.47 -5.05
CA PRO A 73 10.22 0.96 -5.30
C PRO A 73 9.06 1.62 -4.56
N VAL A 74 9.34 2.79 -3.97
CA VAL A 74 8.31 3.67 -3.43
C VAL A 74 7.85 4.61 -4.54
N LEU A 75 6.60 4.44 -4.97
CA LEU A 75 5.96 5.33 -5.94
C LEU A 75 5.30 6.49 -5.22
N LEU A 76 5.52 7.71 -5.72
CA LEU A 76 4.92 8.93 -5.19
C LEU A 76 3.80 9.40 -6.10
N PHE A 77 2.64 9.63 -5.50
CA PHE A 77 1.46 10.15 -6.17
C PHE A 77 1.00 11.41 -5.47
N THR A 78 0.52 12.39 -6.24
CA THR A 78 -0.20 13.52 -5.65
C THR A 78 -1.50 13.05 -5.01
N ARG A 79 -2.03 13.81 -4.05
CA ARG A 79 -3.38 13.53 -3.52
C ARG A 79 -4.45 13.55 -4.61
N ALA A 80 -4.31 14.41 -5.62
CA ALA A 80 -5.27 14.48 -6.72
C ALA A 80 -5.29 13.17 -7.54
N GLU A 81 -4.13 12.59 -7.81
CA GLU A 81 -4.03 11.30 -8.52
C GLU A 81 -4.61 10.17 -7.68
N ILE A 82 -4.27 10.08 -6.39
CA ILE A 82 -4.82 9.05 -5.49
C ILE A 82 -6.34 9.18 -5.34
N THR A 83 -6.88 10.40 -5.21
CA THR A 83 -8.32 10.62 -5.14
C THR A 83 -9.02 10.08 -6.37
N LYS A 84 -8.56 10.45 -7.58
CA LYS A 84 -9.15 9.96 -8.83
C LYS A 84 -9.04 8.45 -8.98
N PHE A 85 -7.91 7.88 -8.59
CA PHE A 85 -7.74 6.43 -8.60
C PHE A 85 -8.76 5.75 -7.67
N PHE A 86 -8.93 6.25 -6.45
CA PHE A 86 -9.93 5.70 -5.51
C PHE A 86 -11.36 5.88 -6.00
N GLU A 87 -11.70 7.02 -6.61
CA GLU A 87 -13.00 7.24 -7.23
C GLU A 87 -13.27 6.21 -8.33
N GLY A 88 -12.33 5.97 -9.25
CA GLY A 88 -12.46 4.94 -10.28
C GLY A 88 -12.59 3.52 -9.70
N VAL A 89 -11.85 3.19 -8.63
CA VAL A 89 -12.01 1.91 -7.91
C VAL A 89 -13.40 1.77 -7.28
N ILE A 90 -13.94 2.85 -6.71
CA ILE A 90 -15.28 2.86 -6.12
C ILE A 90 -16.35 2.70 -7.19
N ASP A 91 -16.15 3.34 -8.35
CA ASP A 91 -17.05 3.27 -9.51
C ASP A 91 -16.96 1.94 -10.26
N GLY A 92 -16.03 1.06 -9.88
CA GLY A 92 -15.86 -0.28 -10.44
C GLY A 92 -15.11 -0.31 -11.78
N GLU A 93 -14.40 0.78 -12.14
CA GLU A 93 -13.65 0.89 -13.40
C GLU A 93 -12.50 -0.11 -13.53
N PHE A 94 -12.13 -0.79 -12.44
CA PHE A 94 -11.00 -1.71 -12.37
C PHE A 94 -11.42 -3.11 -11.87
N ASP A 95 -12.72 -3.44 -11.91
CA ASP A 95 -13.24 -4.69 -11.34
C ASP A 95 -12.74 -5.94 -12.06
N GLU A 96 -12.37 -5.83 -13.34
CA GLU A 96 -11.77 -6.92 -14.11
C GLU A 96 -10.39 -7.36 -13.59
N PHE A 97 -9.74 -6.54 -12.75
CA PHE A 97 -8.45 -6.86 -12.12
C PHE A 97 -8.59 -7.48 -10.72
N ARG A 98 -9.82 -7.66 -10.22
CA ARG A 98 -10.03 -8.29 -8.91
C ARG A 98 -9.82 -9.81 -9.00
N ALA A 99 -9.22 -10.37 -7.96
CA ALA A 99 -9.17 -11.82 -7.79
C ALA A 99 -10.59 -12.40 -7.74
N THR A 100 -10.77 -13.53 -8.39
CA THR A 100 -11.99 -14.35 -8.28
C THR A 100 -12.11 -14.97 -6.89
N ASP A 101 -13.31 -15.42 -6.52
CA ASP A 101 -13.54 -16.12 -5.25
C ASP A 101 -12.66 -17.38 -5.12
N GLU A 102 -12.40 -18.07 -6.24
CA GLU A 102 -11.53 -19.25 -6.27
C GLU A 102 -10.08 -18.88 -5.97
N GLU A 103 -9.56 -17.81 -6.58
CA GLU A 103 -8.21 -17.31 -6.32
C GLU A 103 -8.05 -16.79 -4.88
N LEU A 104 -9.06 -16.11 -4.34
CA LEU A 104 -9.07 -15.66 -2.94
C LEU A 104 -9.06 -16.85 -1.98
N ARG A 105 -9.85 -17.89 -2.24
CA ARG A 105 -9.85 -19.12 -1.43
C ARG A 105 -8.51 -19.84 -1.50
N ALA A 106 -7.95 -20.00 -2.70
CA ALA A 106 -6.65 -20.65 -2.89
C ALA A 106 -5.51 -19.88 -2.18
N ALA A 107 -5.52 -18.54 -2.24
CA ALA A 107 -4.56 -17.71 -1.52
C ALA A 107 -4.70 -17.88 0.00
N SER A 108 -5.93 -18.00 0.51
CA SER A 108 -6.19 -18.23 1.93
C SER A 108 -5.66 -19.59 2.40
N GLU A 109 -5.95 -20.65 1.66
CA GLU A 109 -5.51 -22.03 1.97
C GLU A 109 -3.98 -22.15 1.95
N ALA A 110 -3.33 -21.57 0.94
CA ALA A 110 -1.88 -21.58 0.85
C ALA A 110 -1.21 -20.88 2.05
N ALA A 111 -1.81 -19.80 2.56
CA ALA A 111 -1.27 -19.10 3.73
C ALA A 111 -1.47 -19.89 5.04
N GLU A 112 -2.57 -20.63 5.19
CA GLU A 112 -2.79 -21.52 6.34
C GLU A 112 -1.78 -22.68 6.38
N GLU A 113 -1.43 -23.26 5.23
CA GLU A 113 -0.41 -24.31 5.13
C GLU A 113 0.97 -23.81 5.58
N VAL A 114 1.34 -22.57 5.25
CA VAL A 114 2.62 -21.96 5.68
C VAL A 114 2.69 -21.80 7.20
N VAL A 115 1.57 -21.51 7.86
CA VAL A 115 1.52 -21.33 9.33
C VAL A 115 1.48 -22.67 10.07
N ALA A 116 1.00 -23.73 9.42
CA ALA A 116 0.95 -25.07 9.99
C ALA A 116 2.26 -25.87 9.87
N ALA A 117 3.23 -25.40 9.07
CA ALA A 117 4.53 -26.02 8.82
C ALA A 117 5.62 -25.51 9.78
#